data_AF-A0A8T7BZB5-F1
#
_entry.id   AF-A0A8T7BZB5-F1
#
_cell.length_a   1.000
_cell.length_b   1.000
_cell.length_c   1.000
_cell.angle_alpha   90.00
_cell.angle_beta   90.00
_cell.angle_gamma   90.00
#
_symmetry.space_group_name_H-M   'P 1'
#
loop_
_entity.id
_entity.type
_entity.pdbx_description
1 polymer ?
#
loop_
_entity_poly.entity_id
_entity_poly.type
_entity_poly.pdbx_seq_one_letter_code
_entity_poly.pdbx_strand_id
1 'polypeptide(L)' 'MPSLVIKNLPEELHVKLKEQAARHHRSMTREAIAILSDGVGQMNTREMPAPYRGRIPITDELINEAKREGRK' A
#
# COMPACT_ATOMS: atom_id res chain seq x y z
N MET A 1 -1.47 -11.16 25.19
CA MET A 1 -0.84 -10.58 23.99
C MET A 1 -1.31 -11.36 22.77
N PRO A 2 -1.63 -10.70 21.65
CA PRO A 2 -2.03 -11.41 20.43
C PRO A 2 -0.89 -12.27 19.90
N SER A 3 -1.23 -13.42 19.31
CA SER A 3 -0.29 -14.33 18.65
C SER A 3 -0.70 -14.54 17.20
N LEU A 4 0.28 -14.75 16.32
CA LEU A 4 0.09 -15.03 14.90
C LEU A 4 0.75 -16.36 14.57
N VAL A 5 0.01 -17.25 13.92
CA VAL A 5 0.51 -18.54 13.43
C VAL A 5 0.28 -18.60 11.92
N ILE A 6 1.36 -18.76 11.16
CA ILE A 6 1.30 -18.95 9.71
C ILE A 6 1.36 -20.45 9.45
N LYS A 7 0.22 -21.03 9.03
CA LYS A 7 0.15 -22.45 8.66
C LYS A 7 0.66 -22.64 7.23
N ASN A 8 1.28 -23.80 6.98
CA ASN A 8 1.79 -24.20 5.67
C ASN A 8 2.75 -23.16 5.06
N LEU A 9 3.67 -22.62 5.87
CA LEU A 9 4.71 -21.74 5.37
C LEU A 9 5.62 -22.53 4.41
N PRO A 10 5.84 -22.05 3.17
CA PRO A 10 6.76 -22.70 2.24
C PRO A 10 8.14 -22.88 2.87
N GLU A 11 8.74 -24.07 2.72
CA GLU A 11 10.02 -24.42 3.35
C GLU A 11 11.11 -23.43 2.97
N GLU A 12 11.15 -23.01 1.70
CA GLU A 12 12.11 -22.01 1.22
C GLU A 12 12.00 -20.68 1.97
N LEU A 13 10.78 -20.25 2.32
CA LEU A 13 10.56 -19.03 3.08
C LEU A 13 10.97 -19.21 4.54
N HIS A 14 10.71 -20.38 5.12
CA HIS A 14 11.14 -20.70 6.48
C HIS A 14 12.67 -20.64 6.61
N VAL A 15 13.40 -21.22 5.66
CA VAL A 15 14.86 -21.18 5.60
C VAL A 15 15.38 -19.75 5.46
N LYS A 16 14.87 -18.99 4.49
CA LYS A 16 15.26 -17.57 4.30
C LYS A 16 15.02 -16.73 5.54
N LEU A 17 13.86 -16.91 6.20
CA LEU A 17 13.53 -16.19 7.43
C LEU A 17 14.53 -16.50 8.55
N LYS A 18 14.94 -17.77 8.69
CA LYS A 18 15.93 -18.19 9.68
C LYS A 18 17.31 -17.58 9.42
N GLU A 19 17.73 -17.55 8.16
CA GLU A 19 19.00 -16.93 7.75
C GLU A 19 19.01 -15.41 7.99
N GLN A 20 17.92 -14.72 7.65
CA GLN A 20 17.78 -13.29 7.92
C GLN A 20 17.82 -13.01 9.43
N ALA A 21 17.12 -13.81 10.24
CA ALA A 21 17.11 -13.68 11.68
C ALA A 21 18.52 -13.83 12.28
N ALA A 22 19.29 -14.81 11.81
CA ALA A 22 20.68 -15.00 12.21
C ALA A 22 21.56 -13.80 11.83
N ARG A 23 21.43 -13.30 10.60
CA ARG A 23 22.17 -12.12 10.09
C ARG A 23 21.89 -10.86 10.90
N HIS A 24 20.64 -10.68 11.34
CA HIS A 24 20.23 -9.53 12.15
C HIS A 24 20.38 -9.75 13.66
N HIS A 25 21.02 -10.86 14.08
CA HIS A 25 21.20 -11.23 15.49
C HIS A 25 19.89 -11.20 16.30
N ARG A 26 18.79 -11.64 15.70
CA ARG A 26 17.45 -11.67 16.31
C ARG A 26 16.84 -13.06 16.25
N SER A 27 15.83 -13.29 17.11
CA SER A 27 15.01 -14.50 17.01
C SER A 27 14.14 -14.45 15.75
N MET A 28 13.74 -15.62 15.23
CA MET A 28 12.84 -15.69 14.08
C MET A 28 11.52 -14.95 14.31
N THR A 29 10.98 -15.01 15.53
CA THR A 29 9.77 -14.25 15.88
C THR A 29 10.00 -12.74 15.79
N ARG A 30 11.15 -12.24 16.27
CA ARG A 30 11.49 -10.80 16.16
C ARG A 30 11.76 -10.38 14.72
N GLU A 31 12.36 -11.25 13.90
CA GLU A 31 12.49 -11.04 12.46
C GLU A 31 11.12 -10.93 11.79
N ALA A 32 10.23 -11.90 12.04
CA ALA A 32 8.88 -11.89 11.48
C ALA A 32 8.10 -10.62 11.89
N ILE A 33 8.19 -10.21 13.16
CA ILE A 33 7.59 -8.95 13.63
C ILE A 33 8.20 -7.75 12.90
N ALA A 34 9.52 -7.69 12.73
CA ALA A 34 10.15 -6.57 12.03
C ALA A 34 9.72 -6.46 10.56
N ILE A 35 9.66 -7.59 9.84
CA ILE A 35 9.17 -7.65 8.46
C ILE A 35 7.70 -7.23 8.38
N LEU A 36 6.86 -7.72 9.30
CA LEU A 36 5.45 -7.34 9.37
C LEU A 36 5.28 -5.86 9.73
N SER A 37 6.08 -5.33 10.66
CA SER A 37 6.05 -3.92 11.03
C SER A 37 6.45 -3.02 9.86
N ASP A 38 7.44 -3.41 9.05
CA ASP A 38 7.82 -2.67 7.85
C ASP A 38 6.72 -2.74 6.78
N GLY A 39 6.19 -3.95 6.50
CA GLY A 39 5.14 -4.13 5.50
C GLY A 39 3.78 -3.53 5.86
N VAL A 40 3.40 -3.54 7.14
CA VAL A 40 2.14 -2.96 7.63
C VAL A 40 2.31 -1.47 7.95
N GLY A 41 3.47 -1.06 8.48
CA GLY A 41 3.81 0.34 8.73
C GLY A 41 3.93 1.16 7.45
N GLN A 42 4.25 0.52 6.33
CA GLN A 42 4.11 1.06 4.99
C GLN A 42 2.70 0.86 4.39
N MET A 43 1.65 1.06 5.19
CA MET A 43 0.52 1.81 4.64
C MET A 43 1.07 3.18 4.28
N ASN A 44 1.70 3.26 3.11
CA ASN A 44 1.94 4.49 2.42
C ASN A 44 0.58 5.18 2.40
N THR A 45 0.37 6.14 3.31
CA THR A 45 -0.37 7.34 2.97
C THR A 45 0.36 7.86 1.75
N ARG A 46 -0.01 7.32 0.58
CA ARG A 46 0.32 7.91 -0.70
C ARG A 46 -0.12 9.33 -0.50
N GLU A 47 0.83 10.26 -0.46
CA GLU A 47 0.49 11.66 -0.47
C GLU A 47 -0.38 11.85 -1.70
N MET A 48 -1.68 11.99 -1.45
CA MET A 48 -2.62 12.15 -2.52
C MET A 48 -2.28 13.51 -3.11
N PRO A 49 -1.99 13.62 -4.42
CA PRO A 49 -1.69 14.91 -4.99
C PRO A 49 -2.85 15.86 -4.65
N ALA A 50 -2.51 17.11 -4.34
CA ALA A 50 -3.53 18.11 -4.04
C ALA A 50 -4.60 18.09 -5.15
N PRO A 51 -5.90 18.12 -4.81
CA PRO A 51 -6.97 18.08 -5.81
C PRO A 51 -6.70 19.11 -6.90
N TYR A 52 -6.69 18.66 -8.15
CA TYR A 52 -6.49 19.57 -9.29
C TYR A 52 -7.67 20.54 -9.36
N ARG A 53 -7.42 21.80 -9.00
CA ARG A 53 -8.35 22.90 -9.24
C ARG A 53 -8.09 23.42 -10.64
N GLY A 54 -8.95 23.00 -11.58
CA GLY A 54 -8.93 23.52 -12.94
C GLY A 54 -9.07 25.05 -12.98
N ARG A 55 -8.57 25.67 -14.04
CA ARG A 55 -8.65 27.14 -14.23
C ARG A 55 -10.08 27.64 -14.45
N ILE A 56 -10.95 26.78 -14.97
CA ILE A 56 -12.31 27.12 -15.34
C ILE A 56 -13.25 26.35 -14.41
N PRO A 57 -14.23 27.02 -13.78
CA PRO A 57 -15.24 26.33 -13.00
C PRO A 57 -16.07 25.43 -13.93
N ILE A 58 -16.30 24.18 -13.52
CA ILE A 58 -17.24 23.30 -14.21
C ILE A 58 -18.65 23.73 -13.81
N THR A 59 -19.27 24.57 -14.65
CA THR A 59 -20.64 25.06 -14.48
C THR A 59 -21.62 24.26 -15.36
N ASP A 60 -22.90 24.30 -15.03
CA ASP A 60 -23.95 23.65 -15.83
C ASP A 60 -24.02 24.20 -17.27
N GLU A 61 -23.73 25.49 -17.44
CA GLU A 61 -23.65 26.15 -18.74
C GLU A 61 -22.55 25.54 -19.62
N LEU A 62 -21.34 25.38 -19.06
CA LEU A 62 -20.20 24.74 -19.73
C LEU A 62 -20.56 23.31 -20.16
N ILE A 63 -21.18 22.55 -19.26
CA ILE A 63 -21.61 21.16 -19.54
C ILE A 63 -22.62 21.12 -20.68
N ASN A 64 -23.59 22.03 -20.70
CA ASN A 64 -24.65 22.05 -21.71
C ASN A 64 -24.16 22.53 -23.08
N GLU A 65 -23.17 23.41 -23.16
CA GLU A 65 -22.51 23.78 -24.41
C GLU A 65 -21.72 22.60 -24.98
N ALA A 66 -20.84 21.98 -24.18
CA ALA A 66 -20.04 20.84 -24.63
C ALA A 66 -20.90 19.65 -25.13
N LYS A 67 -22.04 19.39 -24.48
CA LYS A 67 -23.01 18.37 -24.94
C LYS A 67 -23.64 18.70 -26.29
N ARG A 68 -23.81 19.98 -26.63
CA ARG A 68 -24.39 20.42 -27.91
C ARG A 68 -23.35 20.34 -29.03
N GLU A 69 -22.10 20.66 -28.76
CA GLU A 69 -21.01 20.56 -29.73
C GLU A 69 -20.81 19.13 -30.24
N GLY A 70 -20.88 18.12 -29.35
CA GLY A 70 -20.73 16.70 -29.72
C GLY A 70 -21.97 16.04 -30.34
N ARG A 71 -23.06 16.78 -30.58
CA ARG A 71 -24.30 16.29 -31.21
C ARG A 71 -24.44 16.68 -32.69
N LYS A 72 -23.43 17.32 -33.28
CA LYS A 72 -23.30 17.50 -34.73
C LYS A 72 -22.61 16.29 -35.35
#